data_AF-B1Y946-F1
#
_entry.id   AF-B1Y946-F1
#
_cell.length_a   1.000
_cell.length_b   1.000
_cell.length_c   1.000
_cell.angle_alpha   90.00
_cell.angle_beta   90.00
_cell.angle_gamma   90.00
#
_symmetry.space_group_name_H-M   'P 1'
#
loop_
_entity.id
_entity.type
_entity.pdbx_description
1 polymer ?
#
loop_
_entity_poly.entity_id
_entity_poly.type
_entity_poly.pdbx_seq_one_letter_code
_entity_poly.pdbx_strand_id
1 'polypeptide(L)' 'MKEFEKVAELVRRLGGGYVRYVKWSYAPATDTYHLKIYLVKPVEWRVLSEIVKELERGFSVRVYAPHAHALRLDLKKKI' A
#
# COMPACT_ATOMS: atom_id res chain seq x y z
N MET A 1 8.12 -12.25 -7.00
CA MET A 1 8.87 -11.06 -6.55
C MET A 1 8.53 -9.81 -7.38
N LYS A 2 8.63 -9.84 -8.72
CA LYS A 2 8.44 -8.65 -9.60
C LYS A 2 7.11 -7.89 -9.50
N GLU A 3 6.00 -8.53 -9.15
CA GLU A 3 4.69 -7.87 -9.08
C GLU A 3 4.55 -6.92 -7.89
N PHE A 4 5.13 -7.27 -6.74
CA PHE A 4 5.01 -6.48 -5.52
C PHE A 4 6.02 -5.33 -5.46
N GLU A 5 7.15 -5.49 -6.14
CA GLU A 5 8.05 -4.37 -6.43
C GLU A 5 7.32 -3.31 -7.26
N LYS A 6 6.56 -3.72 -8.29
CA LYS A 6 5.71 -2.80 -9.07
C LYS A 6 4.63 -2.15 -8.22
N VAL A 7 3.99 -2.88 -7.31
CA VAL A 7 3.00 -2.32 -6.38
C VAL A 7 3.65 -1.28 -5.45
N ALA A 8 4.82 -1.59 -4.87
CA ALA A 8 5.54 -0.66 -4.01
C ALA A 8 6.01 0.59 -4.77
N GLU A 9 6.43 0.44 -6.02
CA GLU A 9 6.81 1.54 -6.90
C GLU A 9 5.60 2.40 -7.30
N LEU A 10 4.47 1.78 -7.61
CA LEU A 10 3.20 2.46 -7.88
C LEU A 10 2.73 3.30 -6.69
N VAL A 11 2.80 2.73 -5.48
CA VAL A 11 2.47 3.46 -4.25
C VAL A 11 3.42 4.64 -4.02
N ARG A 12 4.72 4.48 -4.31
CA ARG A 12 5.68 5.59 -4.24
C ARG A 12 5.38 6.69 -5.26
N ARG A 13 5.01 6.30 -6.49
CA ARG A 13 4.68 7.23 -7.58
C ARG A 13 3.40 8.02 -7.30
N LEU A 14 2.32 7.33 -6.93
CA LEU A 14 1.03 7.95 -6.63
C LEU A 14 1.06 8.74 -5.31
N GLY A 15 1.79 8.24 -4.32
CA GLY A 15 1.98 8.90 -3.03
C GLY A 15 2.91 10.11 -3.06
N GLY A 16 3.16 10.73 -4.22
CA GLY A 16 4.19 11.73 -4.50
C GLY A 16 4.49 12.69 -3.34
N GLY A 17 5.72 12.65 -2.84
CA GLY A 17 6.20 13.51 -1.75
C GLY A 17 5.61 13.23 -0.35
N TYR A 18 4.59 12.37 -0.23
CA TYR A 18 4.06 11.88 1.05
C TYR A 18 4.81 10.62 1.51
N VAL A 19 5.20 9.75 0.58
CA VAL A 19 5.81 8.45 0.90
C VAL A 19 7.32 8.57 1.05
N ARG A 20 7.83 8.22 2.24
CA ARG A 20 9.28 8.12 2.52
C ARG A 20 9.84 6.81 1.96
N TYR A 21 9.24 5.70 2.33
CA TYR A 21 9.57 4.38 1.80
C TYR A 21 8.43 3.39 2.03
N VAL A 22 8.46 2.28 1.29
CA VAL A 22 7.48 1.21 1.40
C VAL A 22 8.24 -0.07 1.75
N LYS A 23 7.78 -0.76 2.78
CA LYS A 23 8.20 -2.13 3.09
C LYS A 23 7.06 -3.06 2.73
N TRP A 24 7.38 -4.24 2.25
CA TRP A 24 6.38 -5.26 1.99
C TRP A 24 6.81 -6.61 2.58
N SER A 25 5.82 -7.41 2.97
CA SER A 25 6.01 -8.79 3.36
C SER A 25 4.83 -9.62 2.87
N TYR A 26 5.06 -10.92 2.70
CA TYR A 26 4.01 -11.87 2.33
C TYR A 26 3.73 -12.80 3.51
N ALA A 27 2.46 -12.89 3.89
CA ALA A 27 1.97 -13.82 4.89
C ALA A 27 1.36 -15.05 4.19
N PRO A 28 2.11 -16.17 4.08
CA PRO A 28 1.66 -17.35 3.35
C PRO A 28 0.44 -18.03 4.00
N ALA A 29 0.29 -17.91 5.33
CA ALA A 29 -0.84 -18.51 6.05
C ALA A 29 -2.20 -17.90 5.67
N THR A 30 -2.21 -16.64 5.24
CA THR A 30 -3.44 -15.89 4.92
C THR A 30 -3.51 -15.43 3.47
N ASP A 31 -2.53 -15.82 2.65
CA ASP A 31 -2.35 -15.36 1.26
C ASP A 31 -2.50 -13.83 1.15
N THR A 32 -1.85 -13.13 2.08
CA THR A 32 -1.99 -11.67 2.22
C THR A 32 -0.64 -11.02 2.10
N TYR A 33 -0.57 -9.98 1.28
CA TYR A 33 0.61 -9.12 1.16
C TYR A 33 0.42 -7.90 2.04
N HIS A 34 1.33 -7.72 2.99
CA HIS A 34 1.35 -6.55 3.85
C HIS A 34 2.25 -5.48 3.23
N LEU A 35 1.67 -4.35 2.87
CA LEU A 35 2.39 -3.17 2.40
C LEU A 35 2.42 -2.12 3.51
N LYS A 36 3.57 -1.92 4.13
CA LYS A 36 3.78 -0.87 5.14
C LYS A 36 4.37 0.37 4.49
N ILE A 37 3.57 1.43 4.43
CA ILE A 37 3.90 2.72 3.84
C ILE A 37 4.32 3.66 4.96
N TYR A 38 5.55 4.13 4.91
CA TYR A 38 6.06 5.14 5.83
C TYR A 38 5.93 6.50 5.18
N LEU A 39 5.30 7.43 5.90
CA LEU A 39 4.96 8.75 5.41
C LEU A 39 5.89 9.81 6.00
N VAL A 40 6.28 10.79 5.17
CA VAL A 40 7.02 11.99 5.61
C VAL A 40 6.08 12.97 6.32
N LYS A 41 4.83 13.03 5.88
CA LYS A 41 3.75 13.89 6.40
C LYS A 41 2.40 13.17 6.24
N PRO A 42 1.35 13.57 6.98
CA PRO A 42 0.02 13.00 6.81
C PRO A 42 -0.40 13.03 5.34
N VAL A 43 -0.91 11.90 4.83
CA VAL A 43 -1.35 11.80 3.44
C VAL A 43 -2.75 12.37 3.29
N GLU A 44 -2.99 13.10 2.20
CA GLU A 44 -4.33 13.55 1.87
C GLU A 44 -5.22 12.36 1.50
N TRP A 45 -6.49 12.44 1.90
CA TRP A 45 -7.48 11.41 1.59
C TRP A 45 -7.59 11.13 0.08
N ARG A 46 -7.48 12.16 -0.76
CA ARG A 46 -7.55 12.03 -2.22
C ARG A 46 -6.43 11.13 -2.76
N VAL A 47 -5.20 11.33 -2.28
CA VAL A 47 -4.02 10.54 -2.67
C VAL A 47 -4.18 9.09 -2.20
N LEU A 48 -4.61 8.88 -0.95
CA LEU A 48 -4.87 7.53 -0.43
C LEU A 48 -5.97 6.82 -1.23
N SER A 49 -7.06 7.52 -1.55
CA SER A 49 -8.17 6.98 -2.34
C SER A 49 -7.71 6.57 -3.73
N GLU A 50 -6.85 7.35 -4.39
CA GLU A 50 -6.29 7.02 -5.70
C GLU A 50 -5.41 5.77 -5.65
N ILE A 51 -4.53 5.67 -4.64
CA ILE A 51 -3.71 4.48 -4.40
C ILE A 51 -4.61 3.25 -4.21
N VAL A 52 -5.61 3.34 -3.35
CA VAL A 52 -6.51 2.22 -3.05
C VAL A 52 -7.29 1.81 -4.31
N LYS A 53 -7.86 2.76 -5.06
CA LYS A 53 -8.59 2.48 -6.31
C LYS A 53 -7.74 1.72 -7.33
N GLU A 54 -6.48 2.13 -7.51
CA GLU A 54 -5.60 1.48 -8.48
C GLU A 54 -5.24 0.05 -8.04
N LEU A 55 -4.97 -0.15 -6.74
CA LEU A 55 -4.69 -1.47 -6.18
C LEU A 55 -5.92 -2.39 -6.18
N GLU A 56 -7.12 -1.82 -6.00
CA GLU A 56 -8.37 -2.57 -5.99
C GLU A 56 -8.70 -3.23 -7.34
N ARG A 57 -8.04 -2.83 -8.43
CA ARG A 57 -8.20 -3.45 -9.76
C ARG A 57 -7.72 -4.91 -9.79
N GLY A 58 -6.72 -5.25 -8.99
CA GLY A 58 -6.15 -6.61 -8.92
C GLY A 58 -6.20 -7.25 -7.54
N PHE A 59 -6.47 -6.45 -6.50
CA PHE A 59 -6.43 -6.89 -5.12
C PHE A 59 -7.69 -6.49 -4.35
N SER A 60 -8.02 -7.23 -3.31
CA SER A 60 -8.84 -6.77 -2.20
C SER A 60 -7.92 -6.04 -1.22
N VAL A 61 -8.22 -4.77 -0.96
CA VAL A 61 -7.36 -3.87 -0.18
C VAL A 61 -8.02 -3.59 1.16
N ARG A 62 -7.28 -3.80 2.26
CA ARG A 62 -7.67 -3.32 3.59
C ARG A 62 -6.68 -2.28 4.07
N VAL A 63 -7.19 -1.14 4.52
CA VAL A 63 -6.38 -0.02 4.99
C VAL A 63 -6.35 -0.02 6.52
N TYR A 64 -5.15 0.03 7.08
CA TYR A 64 -4.91 0.20 8.51
C TYR A 64 -4.03 1.43 8.72
N ALA A 65 -4.40 2.30 9.65
CA ALA A 65 -3.62 3.48 10.02
C ALA A 65 -3.09 3.32 11.45
N PRO A 66 -2.00 2.56 11.67
CA PRO A 66 -1.48 2.33 13.01
C PRO A 66 -1.00 3.63 13.67
N HIS A 67 -0.41 4.56 12.92
CA HIS A 67 0.10 5.85 13.40
C HIS A 67 -0.03 6.93 12.32
N ALA A 68 0.06 8.22 12.70
CA ALA A 68 -0.04 9.36 11.77
C ALA A 68 1.03 9.35 10.64
N HIS A 69 2.17 8.70 10.86
CA HIS A 69 3.28 8.61 9.90
C HIS A 69 3.40 7.24 9.21
N ALA A 70 2.42 6.34 9.39
CA ALA A 70 2.48 5.01 8.80
C ALA A 70 1.10 4.48 8.44
N LEU A 71 1.00 3.93 7.25
CA LEU A 71 -0.16 3.17 6.79
C LEU A 71 0.25 1.72 6.52
N ARG A 72 -0.67 0.79 6.74
CA ARG A 72 -0.54 -0.59 6.28
C ARG A 72 -1.69 -0.90 5.34
N LEU A 73 -1.36 -1.38 4.14
CA LEU A 73 -2.30 -1.92 3.19
C LEU A 73 -2.14 -3.43 3.18
N ASP A 74 -3.20 -4.15 3.53
CA ASP A 74 -3.24 -5.59 3.37
C ASP A 74 -3.89 -5.90 2.02
N LEU A 75 -3.12 -6.49 1.11
CA LEU A 75 -3.51 -6.80 -0.26
C LEU A 75 -3.70 -8.30 -0.40
N LYS A 76 -4.90 -8.72 -0.78
CA LYS A 76 -5.21 -10.10 -1.12
C LYS A 76 -5.57 -10.18 -2.59
N LYS A 77 -5.01 -11.11 -3.37
CA LYS A 77 -5.35 -11.20 -4.79
C LYS A 77 -6.84 -11.48 -4.99
N LYS A 78 -7.47 -10.77 -5.92
CA LYS A 78 -8.79 -11.12 -6.42
C LYS A 78 -8.59 -12.26 -7.43
N ILE A 79 -9.27 -13.39 -7.20
CA ILE A 79 -9.34 -14.52 -8.13
C ILE A 79 -10.37 -14.17 -9.21
#